data_AF-A0A9D1DZX6-F1
#
_entry.id   AF-A0A9D1DZX6-F1
#
_cell.length_a   1.000
_cell.length_b   1.000
_cell.length_c   1.000
_cell.angle_alpha   90.00
_cell.angle_beta   90.00
_cell.angle_gamma   90.00
#
_symmetry.space_group_name_H-M   'P 1'
#
loop_
_entity.id
_entity.type
_entity.pdbx_description
1 polymer ?
#
loop_
_entity_poly.entity_id
_entity_poly.type
_entity_poly.pdbx_seq_one_letter_code
_entity_poly.pdbx_strand_id
1 'polypeptide(L)' 'RVLCEGNIYRIFCCLDEGYVVVLFHGFQKKTQKTPSAEIRKARGIMMEYFESKGI' A
#
# COMPACT_ATOMS: atom_id res chain seq x y z
N ARG A 1 -3.03 9.08 -4.65
CA ARG A 1 -4.12 8.63 -5.56
C ARG A 1 -3.55 8.69 -6.96
N VAL A 2 -3.71 7.64 -7.76
CA VAL A 2 -3.20 7.62 -9.13
C VAL A 2 -4.40 7.51 -10.07
N LEU A 3 -4.40 8.31 -11.13
CA LEU A 3 -5.37 8.21 -12.22
C LEU A 3 -4.66 7.56 -13.42
N CYS A 4 -5.24 6.50 -13.95
CA CYS A 4 -4.77 5.84 -15.16
C CYS A 4 -5.99 5.42 -15.99
N GLU A 5 -6.08 5.84 -17.24
CA GLU A 5 -7.19 5.48 -18.15
C GLU A 5 -8.59 5.72 -17.56
N GLY A 6 -8.77 6.83 -16.82
CA GLY A 6 -10.04 7.15 -16.15
C GLY A 6 -10.32 6.34 -14.86
N ASN A 7 -9.48 5.36 -14.54
CA ASN A 7 -9.56 4.58 -13.31
C ASN A 7 -8.76 5.24 -12.18
N ILE A 8 -9.31 5.22 -10.97
CA ILE A 8 -8.66 5.75 -9.76
C ILE A 8 -8.09 4.58 -8.96
N TYR A 9 -6.83 4.67 -8.55
CA TYR A 9 -6.16 3.67 -7.73
C TYR A 9 -5.75 4.23 -6.37
N ARG A 10 -5.79 3.35 -5.36
CA ARG A 10 -5.25 3.58 -4.02
C ARG A 10 -4.05 2.68 -3.83
N ILE A 11 -2.92 3.28 -3.48
CA ILE A 11 -1.66 2.58 -3.21
C ILE A 11 -1.35 2.76 -1.72
N PHE A 12 -1.03 1.66 -1.06
CA PHE A 12 -0.49 1.61 0.29
C PHE A 12 1.03 1.67 0.22
N CYS A 13 1.60 2.53 1.04
CA CYS A 13 3.03 2.74 1.13
C CYS A 13 3.41 3.06 2.56
N CYS A 14 4.68 2.85 2.91
CA CYS A 14 5.28 3.44 4.09
C CYS A 14 6.52 4.23 3.70
N LEU A 15 6.94 5.08 4.64
CA LEU A 15 8.28 5.64 4.64
C LEU A 15 9.18 4.64 5.34
N ASP A 16 10.29 4.33 4.69
CA ASP A 16 11.40 3.59 5.26
C ASP A 16 12.62 4.51 5.37
N GLU A 17 13.61 4.12 6.17
CA GLU A 17 14.81 4.88 6.54
C GLU A 17 15.23 5.96 5.51
N GLY A 18 15.17 7.23 5.95
CA GLY A 18 15.43 8.38 5.10
C GLY A 18 14.19 8.86 4.35
N TYR A 19 14.33 9.04 3.03
CA TYR A 19 13.28 9.52 2.10
C TYR A 19 12.80 8.42 1.13
N VAL A 20 12.95 7.15 1.52
CA VAL A 20 12.54 6.02 0.69
C VAL A 20 11.06 5.74 0.91
N VAL A 21 10.29 5.74 -0.18
CA VAL A 21 8.87 5.36 -0.18
C VAL A 21 8.74 3.95 -0.71
N VAL A 22 8.31 3.02 0.14
CA VAL A 22 8.09 1.62 -0.24
C VAL A 22 6.62 1.40 -0.54
N LEU A 23 6.30 0.95 -1.76
CA LEU A 23 4.93 0.67 -2.20
C LEU A 23 4.62 -0.82 -2.01
N PHE A 24 3.67 -1.15 -1.15
CA PHE A 24 3.38 -2.55 -0.78
C PHE A 24 2.22 -3.16 -1.56
N HIS A 25 1.17 -2.37 -1.76
CA HIS A 25 -0.08 -2.90 -2.30
C HIS A 25 -0.88 -1.80 -2.97
N GLY A 26 -1.50 -2.11 -4.11
CA GLY A 26 -2.32 -1.17 -4.87
C GLY A 26 -3.61 -1.82 -5.34
N PHE A 27 -4.72 -1.08 -5.27
CA PHE A 27 -6.00 -1.56 -5.76
C PHE A 27 -6.80 -0.46 -6.46
N GLN A 28 -7.61 -0.87 -7.43
CA GLN A 28 -8.54 0.03 -8.11
C GLN A 28 -9.66 0.43 -7.13
N LYS A 29 -9.88 1.72 -6.98
CA LYS A 29 -10.93 2.29 -6.13
C LYS A 29 -12.31 2.03 -6.74
N LYS A 30 -12.94 0.93 -6.35
CA LYS A 30 -14.34 0.61 -6.72
C LYS A 30 -15.37 1.26 -5.79
N THR A 31 -15.00 1.52 -4.55
CA THR A 31 -15.89 2.11 -3.51
C THR A 31 -15.24 3.33 -2.85
N GLN A 32 -16.03 4.15 -2.14
CA GLN A 32 -15.49 5.35 -1.45
C GLN A 32 -14.65 4.98 -0.23
N LYS A 33 -15.06 3.98 0.55
CA LYS A 33 -14.30 3.49 1.71
C LYS A 33 -13.23 2.49 1.25
N THR A 34 -12.07 2.51 1.91
CA THR A 34 -11.03 1.51 1.68
C THR A 34 -11.48 0.20 2.32
N PRO A 35 -11.56 -0.92 1.58
CA PRO A 35 -11.97 -2.19 2.18
C PRO A 35 -10.96 -2.65 3.24
N SER A 36 -11.45 -3.10 4.39
CA SER A 36 -10.58 -3.54 5.50
C SER A 36 -9.69 -4.74 5.13
N ALA A 37 -10.10 -5.56 4.16
CA ALA A 37 -9.31 -6.66 3.65
C ALA A 37 -8.01 -6.17 2.97
N GLU A 38 -8.10 -5.11 2.15
CA GLU A 38 -6.94 -4.52 1.48
C GLU A 38 -5.97 -3.90 2.48
N ILE A 39 -6.49 -3.29 3.55
CA ILE A 39 -5.69 -2.74 4.65
C ILE A 39 -4.93 -3.84 5.38
N ARG A 40 -5.60 -4.94 5.72
CA ARG A 40 -4.95 -6.09 6.38
C ARG A 40 -3.87 -6.70 5.50
N LYS A 41 -4.12 -6.85 4.20
CA LYS A 41 -3.14 -7.36 3.25
C LYS A 41 -1.91 -6.46 3.16
N ALA A 42 -2.12 -5.15 3.01
CA ALA A 42 -1.02 -4.18 2.98
C ALA A 42 -0.19 -4.21 4.27
N ARG A 43 -0.83 -4.34 5.44
CA ARG A 43 -0.15 -4.45 6.73
C ARG A 43 0.69 -5.72 6.85
N GLY A 44 0.19 -6.85 6.35
CA GLY A 44 0.94 -8.10 6.33
C GLY A 44 2.22 -8.00 5.50
N ILE A 45 2.11 -7.47 4.27
CA ILE A 45 3.28 -7.26 3.39
C ILE A 45 4.27 -6.28 4.01
N MET A 46 3.79 -5.22 4.66
CA MET A 46 4.65 -4.26 5.36
C MET A 46 5.41 -4.93 6.52
N MET A 47 4.75 -5.76 7.31
CA MET A 47 5.39 -6.49 8.42
C MET A 47 6.45 -7.45 7.89
N GLU A 48 6.13 -8.23 6.86
CA GLU A 48 7.07 -9.15 6.19
C GLU A 48 8.29 -8.41 5.64
N TYR A 49 8.09 -7.22 5.07
CA TYR A 49 9.17 -6.36 4.60
C TYR A 49 10.11 -5.96 5.74
N PHE A 50 9.60 -5.42 6.84
CA PHE A 50 10.44 -4.98 7.97
C PHE A 50 11.12 -6.16 8.68
N GLU A 51 10.43 -7.28 8.83
CA GLU A 51 11.01 -8.52 9.37
C GLU A 51 12.16 -9.02 8.49
N SER A 52 11.98 -9.03 7.16
CA SER A 52 13.03 -9.40 6.21
C SER A 52 14.22 -8.43 6.21
N LYS A 53 13.97 -7.15 6.53
CA LYS A 53 14.99 -6.11 6.66
C LYS A 53 15.77 -6.23 7.97
N GLY A 54 15.24 -7.00 8.94
CA GLY A 54 15.84 -7.18 10.26
C GLY A 54 15.58 -6.03 11.23
N ILE A 55 14.47 -5.31 11.03
CA ILE A 55 14.01 -4.20 11.90
C ILE A 55 12.75 -4.62 12.67
#